data_AF-A0A4T0X479-F1
#
_entry.id   AF-A0A4T0X479-F1
#
_cell.length_a   1.000
_cell.length_b   1.000
_cell.length_c   1.000
_cell.angle_alpha   90.00
_cell.angle_beta   90.00
_cell.angle_gamma   90.00
#
_symmetry.space_group_name_H-M   'P 1'
#
loop_
_entity.id
_entity.type
_entity.pdbx_description
1 polymer ?
#
loop_
_entity_poly.entity_id
_entity_poly.type
_entity_poly.pdbx_seq_one_letter_code
_entity_poly.pdbx_strand_id
1 'polypeptide(L)'
;MLTDISRQLLSVCDQVEVELEQLRSKNTINEFTRNGKKYRLTSNGDFVRVHDESKHLTVSSTYQGLKNNYSVLSAYRILSECGNFLSEYRQLALAIIFTARELELKKWYDETSKVIVVDNVNDLRNPNFSDVEADAFAYIADVDTVQLGELVRLGASIITATKINYFQTDHNVTTPSLEGYALRKLITDAGGVDALRSVDVYNALRAFSHWCSIRGVFYIIGLPNLKIDPVLMKQFNSFPVVPDWVIKSVHARYPAGCSRVALIKKVLILLGNSLYGRLIAAPHPLNAGSVLKLCANIETDPLTYRLCASPNSNYSTRAHIDVSKKCPHSSKWLEFLSAVLHAIGTHRMPENKLTTSNKILKLPKVKGMKAYKDTCDLVRRVRAVERSNGRKVSDNQIISIMGGEVKNSIASHVLT
;
A
#
# COMPACT_ATOMS: atom_id res chain seq x y z
N MET A 1 24.34 -44.33 26.71
CA MET A 1 24.26 -42.88 26.40
C MET A 1 23.74 -42.62 24.99
N LEU A 2 24.48 -42.89 23.90
CA LEU A 2 23.95 -42.69 22.53
C LEU A 2 22.74 -43.59 22.23
N THR A 3 22.76 -44.84 22.70
CA THR A 3 21.64 -45.79 22.55
C THR A 3 20.38 -45.35 23.30
N ASP A 4 20.55 -44.65 24.42
CA ASP A 4 19.43 -44.16 25.24
C ASP A 4 18.85 -42.88 24.64
N ILE A 5 19.71 -42.01 24.08
CA ILE A 5 19.29 -40.84 23.28
C ILE A 5 18.52 -41.29 22.04
N SER A 6 18.99 -42.32 21.33
CA SER A 6 18.28 -42.87 20.17
C SER A 6 16.93 -43.50 20.54
N ARG A 7 16.83 -44.22 21.68
CA ARG A 7 15.54 -44.74 22.16
C ARG A 7 14.58 -43.63 22.58
N GLN A 8 15.09 -42.56 23.21
CA GLN A 8 14.26 -41.40 23.57
C GLN A 8 13.77 -40.66 22.33
N LEU A 9 14.62 -40.50 21.30
CA LEU A 9 14.22 -39.91 20.02
C LEU A 9 13.17 -40.74 19.30
N LEU A 10 13.33 -42.07 19.25
CA LEU A 10 12.34 -42.97 18.67
C LEU A 10 11.02 -42.90 19.44
N SER A 11 11.08 -42.94 20.78
CA SER A 11 9.88 -42.80 21.62
C SER A 11 9.15 -41.48 21.40
N VAL A 12 9.87 -40.37 21.17
CA VAL A 12 9.26 -39.07 20.84
C VAL A 12 8.66 -39.09 19.44
N CYS A 13 9.29 -39.74 18.47
CA CYS A 13 8.74 -39.88 17.12
C CYS A 13 7.47 -40.72 17.13
N ASP A 14 7.45 -41.84 17.85
CA ASP A 14 6.27 -42.69 18.02
C ASP A 14 5.13 -41.93 18.72
N GLN A 15 5.45 -41.08 19.70
CA GLN A 15 4.46 -40.24 20.39
C GLN A 15 3.87 -39.18 19.46
N VAL A 16 4.69 -38.57 18.61
CA VAL A 16 4.24 -37.62 17.58
C VAL A 16 3.37 -38.32 16.53
N GLU A 17 3.69 -39.54 16.12
CA GLU A 17 2.86 -40.31 15.18
C GLU A 17 1.50 -40.67 15.79
N VAL A 18 1.47 -41.11 17.05
CA VAL A 18 0.21 -41.42 17.76
C VAL A 18 -0.64 -40.17 17.96
N GLU A 19 -0.04 -39.04 18.33
CA GLU A 19 -0.76 -37.75 18.41
C GLU A 19 -1.30 -37.32 17.03
N LEU A 20 -0.54 -37.51 15.96
CA LEU A 20 -0.97 -37.22 14.59
C LEU A 20 -2.12 -38.13 14.13
N GLU A 21 -2.12 -39.40 14.50
CA GLU A 21 -3.24 -40.33 14.20
C GLU A 21 -4.50 -40.02 15.02
N GLN A 22 -4.33 -39.62 16.29
CA GLN A 22 -5.44 -39.16 17.13
C GLN A 22 -6.03 -37.83 16.62
N LEU A 23 -5.20 -36.96 16.04
CA LEU A 23 -5.64 -35.73 15.37
C LEU A 23 -6.30 -36.01 14.01
N ARG A 24 -5.87 -37.05 13.27
CA ARG A 24 -6.50 -37.48 12.01
C ARG A 24 -7.87 -38.13 12.21
N SER A 25 -8.08 -38.83 13.33
CA SER A 25 -9.35 -39.54 13.63
C SER A 25 -10.46 -38.63 14.15
N LYS A 26 -10.12 -37.44 14.66
CA LYS A 26 -11.07 -36.36 14.93
C LYS A 26 -11.13 -35.51 13.65
N ASN A 27 -12.26 -35.54 12.95
CA ASN A 27 -12.52 -34.84 11.68
C ASN A 27 -12.46 -33.28 11.75
N THR A 28 -11.68 -32.73 12.67
CA THR A 28 -11.56 -31.31 12.97
C THR A 28 -10.10 -30.89 12.82
N ILE A 29 -9.84 -30.20 11.70
CA ILE A 29 -8.79 -29.18 11.51
C ILE A 29 -7.40 -29.74 11.11
N ASN A 30 -7.29 -30.13 9.83
CA ASN A 30 -6.04 -30.07 9.06
C ASN A 30 -5.78 -28.66 8.51
N GLU A 31 -6.33 -27.61 9.14
CA GLU A 31 -6.24 -26.24 8.67
C GLU A 31 -5.33 -25.40 9.57
N PHE A 32 -4.39 -24.66 8.97
CA PHE A 32 -3.56 -23.70 9.70
C PHE A 32 -3.45 -22.40 8.92
N THR A 33 -3.23 -21.30 9.65
CA THR A 33 -3.14 -19.95 9.06
C THR A 33 -1.69 -19.49 9.02
N ARG A 34 -1.20 -19.08 7.85
CA ARG A 34 0.13 -18.48 7.68
C ARG A 34 0.03 -17.22 6.81
N ASN A 35 0.54 -16.09 7.31
CA ASN A 35 0.46 -14.78 6.65
C ASN A 35 -0.97 -14.39 6.25
N GLY A 36 -1.96 -14.64 7.13
CA GLY A 36 -3.38 -14.33 6.88
C GLY A 36 -4.02 -15.17 5.76
N LYS A 37 -3.45 -16.34 5.44
CA LYS A 37 -4.01 -17.30 4.47
C LYS A 37 -4.20 -18.65 5.16
N LYS A 38 -5.38 -19.24 5.02
CA LYS A 38 -5.68 -20.59 5.49
C LYS A 38 -5.12 -21.63 4.50
N TYR A 39 -4.53 -22.69 5.03
CA TYR A 39 -4.03 -23.83 4.28
C TYR A 39 -4.53 -25.10 4.91
N ARG A 40 -4.90 -26.08 4.08
CA ARG A 40 -5.31 -27.41 4.49
C ARG A 40 -4.30 -28.44 4.00
N LEU A 41 -3.94 -29.36 4.88
CA LEU A 41 -3.13 -30.52 4.51
C LEU A 41 -3.99 -31.50 3.69
N THR A 42 -3.57 -31.82 2.48
CA THR A 42 -4.21 -32.81 1.61
C THR A 42 -3.79 -34.23 1.99
N SER A 43 -4.54 -35.21 1.53
CA SER A 43 -4.24 -36.65 1.71
C SER A 43 -2.85 -37.06 1.23
N ASN A 44 -2.27 -36.29 0.31
CA ASN A 44 -0.97 -36.56 -0.30
C ASN A 44 0.19 -35.92 0.47
N GLY A 45 -0.08 -35.25 1.60
CA GLY A 45 0.93 -34.53 2.39
C GLY A 45 1.22 -33.11 1.92
N ASP A 46 0.59 -32.65 0.83
CA ASP A 46 0.75 -31.29 0.33
C ASP A 46 -0.18 -30.32 1.06
N PHE A 47 0.31 -29.13 1.38
CA PHE A 47 -0.51 -28.05 1.90
C PHE A 47 -1.15 -27.26 0.76
N VAL A 48 -2.47 -27.39 0.60
CA VAL A 48 -3.24 -26.62 -0.37
C VAL A 48 -3.93 -25.46 0.33
N ARG A 49 -3.88 -24.27 -0.27
CA ARG A 49 -4.59 -23.11 0.27
C ARG A 49 -6.09 -23.39 0.32
N VAL A 50 -6.71 -23.20 1.48
CA VAL A 50 -8.18 -23.25 1.59
C VAL A 50 -8.72 -22.00 0.91
N HIS A 51 -9.47 -22.20 -0.18
CA HIS A 51 -10.17 -21.12 -0.88
C HIS A 51 -11.52 -20.88 -0.22
N ASP A 52 -11.50 -20.25 0.96
CA ASP A 52 -12.70 -20.01 1.78
C ASP A 52 -13.37 -18.65 1.53
N GLU A 53 -12.71 -17.70 0.86
CA GLU A 53 -13.30 -16.38 0.63
C GLU A 53 -13.92 -16.33 -0.78
N SER A 54 -15.25 -16.29 -0.85
CA SER A 54 -15.97 -15.89 -2.06
C SER A 54 -15.60 -14.43 -2.39
N LYS A 55 -14.49 -14.22 -3.08
CA LYS A 55 -13.97 -12.88 -3.40
C LYS A 55 -14.29 -12.43 -4.82
N HIS A 56 -14.86 -13.32 -5.63
CA HIS A 56 -15.10 -13.05 -7.04
C HIS A 56 -16.50 -12.47 -7.20
N LEU A 57 -16.59 -11.28 -7.80
CA LEU A 57 -17.87 -10.69 -8.14
C LEU A 57 -18.46 -11.43 -9.34
N THR A 58 -19.67 -11.95 -9.21
CA THR A 58 -20.41 -12.51 -10.34
C THR A 58 -21.11 -11.40 -11.11
N VAL A 59 -20.99 -11.41 -12.43
CA VAL A 59 -21.65 -10.45 -13.34
C VAL A 59 -22.22 -11.21 -14.54
N SER A 60 -23.15 -10.61 -15.29
CA SER A 60 -23.61 -11.13 -16.58
C SER A 60 -23.11 -10.29 -17.77
N SER A 61 -22.84 -10.91 -18.92
CA SER A 61 -22.55 -10.15 -20.16
C SER A 61 -23.80 -9.53 -20.80
N THR A 62 -24.98 -10.13 -20.61
CA THR A 62 -26.24 -9.74 -21.27
C THR A 62 -27.29 -9.31 -20.24
N TYR A 63 -27.65 -8.03 -20.22
CA TYR A 63 -28.59 -7.48 -19.24
C TYR A 63 -29.93 -7.11 -19.88
N GLN A 64 -31.04 -7.59 -19.30
CA GLN A 64 -32.41 -7.20 -19.69
C GLN A 64 -33.28 -6.66 -18.53
N GLY A 65 -32.73 -6.37 -17.34
CA GLY A 65 -33.51 -5.68 -16.28
C GLY A 65 -33.00 -5.79 -14.85
N LEU A 66 -33.45 -4.85 -13.99
CA LEU A 66 -33.06 -4.63 -12.59
C LEU A 66 -33.17 -5.85 -11.66
N LYS A 67 -34.14 -6.75 -11.88
CA LYS A 67 -34.41 -7.92 -11.03
C LYS A 67 -33.35 -9.02 -11.05
N ASN A 68 -32.43 -9.02 -12.02
CA ASN A 68 -31.43 -10.09 -12.17
C ASN A 68 -29.99 -9.56 -12.12
N ASN A 69 -29.71 -8.56 -11.27
CA ASN A 69 -28.36 -8.01 -11.16
C ASN A 69 -27.45 -8.94 -10.35
N TYR A 70 -26.75 -9.84 -11.05
CA TYR A 70 -25.85 -10.83 -10.45
C TYR A 70 -24.82 -10.19 -9.53
N SER A 71 -24.33 -9.00 -9.86
CA SER A 71 -23.36 -8.29 -9.04
C SER A 71 -23.94 -7.75 -7.72
N VAL A 72 -25.22 -7.40 -7.68
CA VAL A 72 -25.89 -7.00 -6.43
C VAL A 72 -26.00 -8.20 -5.49
N LEU A 73 -26.50 -9.33 -6.00
CA LEU A 73 -26.67 -10.56 -5.22
C LEU A 73 -25.32 -11.12 -4.76
N SER A 74 -24.35 -11.14 -5.67
CA SER A 74 -22.97 -11.55 -5.39
C SER A 74 -22.33 -10.65 -4.34
N ALA A 75 -22.40 -9.33 -4.50
CA ALA A 75 -21.84 -8.40 -3.53
C ALA A 75 -22.51 -8.56 -2.16
N TYR A 76 -23.85 -8.64 -2.10
CA TYR A 76 -24.57 -8.83 -0.85
C TYR A 76 -24.15 -10.11 -0.12
N ARG A 77 -24.11 -11.26 -0.82
CA ARG A 77 -23.63 -12.52 -0.25
C ARG A 77 -22.22 -12.39 0.34
N ILE A 78 -21.29 -11.84 -0.43
CA ILE A 78 -19.89 -11.68 0.01
C ILE A 78 -19.81 -10.79 1.25
N LEU A 79 -20.60 -9.72 1.30
CA LEU A 79 -20.65 -8.81 2.44
C LEU A 79 -21.34 -9.43 3.66
N SER A 80 -22.32 -10.32 3.47
CA SER A 80 -22.97 -11.06 4.57
C SER A 80 -22.04 -12.04 5.27
N GLU A 81 -21.00 -12.51 4.57
CA GLU A 81 -19.93 -13.34 5.14
C GLU A 81 -18.89 -12.50 5.93
N CYS A 82 -18.96 -11.16 5.87
CA CYS A 82 -18.05 -10.24 6.55
C CYS A 82 -18.59 -9.81 7.92
N GLY A 83 -19.00 -10.77 8.76
CA GLY A 83 -19.45 -10.49 10.13
C GLY A 83 -20.67 -9.56 10.18
N ASN A 84 -20.59 -8.48 10.96
CA ASN A 84 -21.70 -7.53 11.14
C ASN A 84 -21.65 -6.37 10.13
N PHE A 85 -20.87 -6.47 9.05
CA PHE A 85 -20.64 -5.36 8.14
C PHE A 85 -21.93 -4.75 7.55
N LEU A 86 -22.90 -5.60 7.19
CA LEU A 86 -24.17 -5.16 6.62
C LEU A 86 -25.03 -4.34 7.62
N SER A 87 -24.95 -4.64 8.92
CA SER A 87 -25.74 -3.92 9.93
C SER A 87 -25.01 -2.71 10.50
N GLU A 88 -23.74 -2.87 10.88
CA GLU A 88 -22.96 -1.81 11.54
C GLU A 88 -22.45 -0.72 10.58
N TYR A 89 -22.18 -1.07 9.31
CA TYR A 89 -21.57 -0.17 8.33
C TYR A 89 -22.42 -0.04 7.07
N ARG A 90 -23.74 0.10 7.24
CA ARG A 90 -24.72 0.10 6.15
C ARG A 90 -24.38 1.03 4.97
N GLN A 91 -23.93 2.25 5.24
CA GLN A 91 -23.58 3.21 4.18
C GLN A 91 -22.42 2.70 3.31
N LEU A 92 -21.39 2.10 3.93
CA LEU A 92 -20.28 1.49 3.20
C LEU A 92 -20.74 0.26 2.41
N ALA A 93 -21.59 -0.58 3.00
CA ALA A 93 -22.15 -1.75 2.34
C ALA A 93 -22.96 -1.37 1.09
N LEU A 94 -23.86 -0.40 1.20
CA LEU A 94 -24.62 0.09 0.06
C LEU A 94 -23.71 0.70 -1.02
N ALA A 95 -22.69 1.47 -0.63
CA ALA A 95 -21.73 2.03 -1.59
C ALA A 95 -21.01 0.92 -2.38
N ILE A 96 -20.62 -0.17 -1.71
CA ILE A 96 -20.02 -1.34 -2.37
C ILE A 96 -21.02 -2.01 -3.31
N ILE A 97 -22.24 -2.30 -2.85
CA ILE A 97 -23.27 -3.02 -3.64
C ILE A 97 -23.67 -2.23 -4.89
N PHE A 98 -23.98 -0.94 -4.77
CA PHE A 98 -24.36 -0.13 -5.93
C PHE A 98 -23.19 0.11 -6.89
N THR A 99 -21.96 0.17 -6.38
CA THR A 99 -20.78 0.23 -7.26
C THR A 99 -20.55 -1.10 -7.97
N ALA A 100 -20.83 -2.25 -7.33
CA ALA A 100 -20.80 -3.55 -7.99
C ALA A 100 -21.81 -3.64 -9.14
N ARG A 101 -23.02 -3.11 -8.93
CA ARG A 101 -24.02 -2.95 -10.00
C ARG A 101 -23.48 -2.15 -11.19
N GLU A 102 -22.85 -1.00 -10.95
CA GLU A 102 -22.29 -0.20 -12.03
C GLU A 102 -21.06 -0.85 -12.69
N LEU A 103 -20.24 -1.60 -11.93
CA LEU A 103 -19.16 -2.43 -12.47
C LEU A 103 -19.70 -3.41 -13.54
N GLU A 104 -20.82 -4.09 -13.25
CA GLU A 104 -21.48 -4.99 -14.18
C GLU A 104 -22.06 -4.25 -15.40
N LEU A 105 -22.78 -3.15 -15.18
CA LEU A 105 -23.50 -2.43 -16.24
C LEU A 105 -22.55 -1.67 -17.19
N LYS A 106 -21.50 -1.07 -16.65
CA LYS A 106 -20.55 -0.23 -17.40
C LYS A 106 -19.27 -0.96 -17.77
N LYS A 107 -19.13 -2.22 -17.33
CA LYS A 107 -17.99 -3.09 -17.61
C LYS A 107 -16.67 -2.48 -17.11
N TRP A 108 -16.65 -1.94 -15.89
CA TRP A 108 -15.43 -1.36 -15.29
C TRP A 108 -14.44 -2.42 -14.76
N TYR A 109 -14.30 -3.54 -15.47
CA TYR A 109 -13.48 -4.69 -15.10
C TYR A 109 -12.77 -5.26 -16.32
N ASP A 110 -11.70 -6.00 -16.08
CA ASP A 110 -10.84 -6.61 -17.10
C ASP A 110 -10.16 -7.89 -16.56
N GLU A 111 -9.19 -8.46 -17.27
CA GLU A 111 -8.47 -9.67 -16.85
C GLU A 111 -7.69 -9.52 -15.53
N THR A 112 -7.46 -8.30 -15.06
CA THR A 112 -6.81 -8.03 -13.76
C THR A 112 -7.80 -8.11 -12.60
N SER A 113 -9.10 -8.10 -12.91
CA SER A 113 -10.19 -8.07 -11.96
C SER A 113 -10.59 -9.48 -11.51
N LYS A 114 -11.16 -9.60 -10.31
CA LYS A 114 -11.72 -10.86 -9.78
C LYS A 114 -13.22 -10.87 -10.04
N VAL A 115 -13.55 -11.05 -11.32
CA VAL A 115 -14.92 -11.08 -11.83
C VAL A 115 -15.17 -12.41 -12.54
N ILE A 116 -16.32 -13.02 -12.29
CA ILE A 116 -16.81 -14.20 -13.00
C ILE A 116 -17.99 -13.75 -13.85
N VAL A 117 -17.90 -13.95 -15.16
CA VAL A 117 -18.97 -13.62 -16.09
C VAL A 117 -19.82 -14.86 -16.34
N VAL A 118 -21.11 -14.78 -16.07
CA VAL A 118 -22.09 -15.85 -16.27
C VAL A 118 -22.87 -15.56 -17.54
N ASP A 119 -22.53 -16.29 -18.60
CA ASP A 119 -23.08 -16.10 -19.95
C ASP A 119 -23.92 -17.29 -20.42
N ASN A 120 -23.96 -18.38 -19.66
CA ASN A 120 -24.64 -19.61 -20.05
C ASN A 120 -25.48 -20.18 -18.91
N VAL A 121 -26.80 -20.22 -19.13
CA VAL A 121 -27.81 -20.72 -18.17
C VAL A 121 -27.57 -22.20 -17.83
N ASN A 122 -26.86 -22.94 -18.69
CA ASN A 122 -26.54 -24.36 -18.52
C ASN A 122 -25.18 -24.65 -17.85
N ASP A 123 -24.44 -23.62 -17.42
CA ASP A 123 -23.18 -23.85 -16.69
C ASP A 123 -23.49 -24.28 -15.26
N LEU A 124 -23.07 -25.48 -14.86
CA LEU A 124 -23.18 -26.01 -13.49
C LEU A 124 -22.44 -25.12 -12.45
N ARG A 125 -21.63 -24.16 -12.91
CA ARG A 125 -20.98 -23.14 -12.08
C ARG A 125 -21.81 -21.87 -11.90
N ASN A 126 -23.01 -21.79 -12.48
CA ASN A 126 -23.90 -20.64 -12.30
C ASN A 126 -24.27 -20.55 -10.80
N PRO A 127 -23.83 -19.50 -10.09
CA PRO A 127 -24.08 -19.41 -8.66
C PRO A 127 -25.58 -19.28 -8.40
N ASN A 128 -26.13 -20.21 -7.61
CA ASN A 128 -27.48 -20.05 -7.10
C ASN A 128 -27.50 -18.94 -6.05
N PHE A 129 -28.35 -17.93 -6.24
CA PHE A 129 -28.54 -16.80 -5.33
C PHE A 129 -29.91 -16.81 -4.62
N SER A 130 -30.72 -17.86 -4.80
CA SER A 130 -32.08 -17.95 -4.26
C SER A 130 -32.18 -17.76 -2.74
N ASP A 131 -31.13 -18.15 -2.01
CA ASP A 131 -31.01 -18.06 -0.55
C ASP A 131 -30.75 -16.63 -0.04
N VAL A 132 -30.24 -15.71 -0.87
CA VAL A 132 -29.94 -14.33 -0.47
C VAL A 132 -30.76 -13.29 -1.24
N GLU A 133 -31.51 -13.69 -2.26
CA GLU A 133 -32.18 -12.79 -3.20
C GLU A 133 -33.18 -11.85 -2.51
N ALA A 134 -34.08 -12.40 -1.71
CA ALA A 134 -35.09 -11.63 -1.00
C ALA A 134 -34.45 -10.61 -0.05
N ASP A 135 -33.47 -11.04 0.73
CA ASP A 135 -32.77 -10.20 1.70
C ASP A 135 -31.95 -9.11 1.00
N ALA A 136 -31.25 -9.43 -0.08
CA ALA A 136 -30.47 -8.47 -0.86
C ALA A 136 -31.36 -7.37 -1.44
N PHE A 137 -32.52 -7.72 -1.99
CA PHE A 137 -33.45 -6.72 -2.53
C PHE A 137 -34.12 -5.89 -1.43
N ALA A 138 -34.51 -6.52 -0.32
CA ALA A 138 -35.02 -5.78 0.83
C ALA A 138 -33.97 -4.79 1.37
N TYR A 139 -32.69 -5.20 1.41
CA TYR A 139 -31.59 -4.39 1.93
C TYR A 139 -31.33 -3.11 1.13
N ILE A 140 -31.61 -3.10 -0.18
CA ILE A 140 -31.39 -1.95 -1.06
C ILE A 140 -32.67 -1.17 -1.41
N ALA A 141 -33.83 -1.62 -0.93
CA ALA A 141 -35.14 -1.14 -1.39
C ALA A 141 -35.46 0.32 -1.02
N ASP A 142 -34.88 0.83 0.07
CA ASP A 142 -35.13 2.17 0.62
C ASP A 142 -34.25 3.27 0.00
N VAL A 143 -33.41 2.94 -0.98
CA VAL A 143 -32.44 3.87 -1.57
C VAL A 143 -33.03 4.56 -2.80
N ASP A 144 -33.14 5.88 -2.73
CA ASP A 144 -33.61 6.69 -3.86
C ASP A 144 -32.52 6.93 -4.92
N THR A 145 -32.90 7.56 -6.05
CA THR A 145 -31.99 7.79 -7.18
C THR A 145 -30.86 8.78 -6.85
N VAL A 146 -31.12 9.78 -6.01
CA VAL A 146 -30.13 10.78 -5.61
C VAL A 146 -29.08 10.12 -4.71
N GLN A 147 -29.54 9.39 -3.69
CA GLN A 147 -28.70 8.64 -2.78
C GLN A 147 -27.88 7.57 -3.50
N LEU A 148 -28.47 6.87 -4.49
CA LEU A 148 -27.75 5.92 -5.33
C LEU A 148 -26.53 6.57 -6.00
N GLY A 149 -26.70 7.75 -6.60
CA GLY A 149 -25.61 8.49 -7.25
C GLY A 149 -24.49 8.90 -6.28
N GLU A 150 -24.83 9.22 -5.02
CA GLU A 150 -23.86 9.49 -3.96
C GLU A 150 -23.10 8.24 -3.52
N LEU A 151 -23.81 7.13 -3.34
CA LEU A 151 -23.24 5.84 -2.95
C LEU A 151 -22.28 5.29 -4.01
N VAL A 152 -22.64 5.41 -5.29
CA VAL A 152 -21.75 5.03 -6.41
C VAL A 152 -20.51 5.91 -6.44
N ARG A 153 -20.63 7.23 -6.24
CA ARG A 153 -19.47 8.15 -6.16
C ARG A 153 -18.56 7.81 -4.97
N LEU A 154 -19.14 7.49 -3.82
CA LEU A 154 -18.39 7.06 -2.64
C LEU A 154 -17.63 5.76 -2.91
N GLY A 155 -18.31 4.73 -3.43
CA GLY A 155 -17.69 3.44 -3.73
C GLY A 155 -16.60 3.54 -4.81
N ALA A 156 -16.80 4.34 -5.86
CA ALA A 156 -15.78 4.64 -6.85
C ALA A 156 -14.56 5.36 -6.26
N SER A 157 -14.78 6.30 -5.33
CA SER A 157 -13.70 6.98 -4.61
C SER A 157 -12.93 6.02 -3.70
N ILE A 158 -13.64 5.10 -3.01
CA ILE A 158 -13.04 4.07 -2.15
C ILE A 158 -12.19 3.10 -2.98
N ILE A 159 -12.71 2.61 -4.12
CA ILE A 159 -11.93 1.78 -5.06
C ILE A 159 -10.67 2.54 -5.48
N THR A 160 -10.82 3.80 -5.91
CA THR A 160 -9.70 4.60 -6.41
C THR A 160 -8.62 4.77 -5.33
N ALA A 161 -9.02 5.15 -4.12
CA ALA A 161 -8.11 5.28 -2.99
C ALA A 161 -7.43 3.94 -2.63
N THR A 162 -8.15 2.82 -2.74
CA THR A 162 -7.61 1.48 -2.49
C THR A 162 -6.60 1.07 -3.55
N LYS A 163 -6.86 1.34 -4.84
CA LYS A 163 -5.91 1.09 -5.94
C LYS A 163 -4.67 1.97 -5.82
N ILE A 164 -4.82 3.24 -5.42
CA ILE A 164 -3.69 4.12 -5.08
C ILE A 164 -2.88 3.54 -3.92
N ASN A 165 -3.53 3.05 -2.87
CA ASN A 165 -2.80 2.42 -1.76
C ASN A 165 -2.05 1.17 -2.23
N TYR A 166 -2.70 0.29 -3.00
CA TYR A 166 -2.06 -0.88 -3.64
C TYR A 166 -0.88 -0.51 -4.55
N PHE A 167 -0.97 0.63 -5.23
CA PHE A 167 0.12 1.18 -6.03
C PHE A 167 1.35 1.54 -5.19
N GLN A 168 1.13 2.02 -3.96
CA GLN A 168 2.13 2.57 -3.05
C GLN A 168 2.67 1.56 -2.01
N THR A 169 1.95 0.48 -1.71
CA THR A 169 2.32 -0.50 -0.68
C THR A 169 3.07 -1.71 -1.24
N ASP A 170 4.15 -2.11 -0.58
CA ASP A 170 4.74 -3.43 -0.75
C ASP A 170 3.81 -4.45 -0.06
N HIS A 171 3.40 -5.53 -0.74
CA HIS A 171 2.34 -6.47 -0.30
C HIS A 171 2.62 -7.30 0.98
N ASN A 172 3.59 -6.88 1.82
CA ASN A 172 4.01 -7.57 3.03
C ASN A 172 3.37 -6.92 4.28
N VAL A 173 2.05 -6.86 4.33
CA VAL A 173 1.33 -6.41 5.54
C VAL A 173 1.01 -7.64 6.38
N THR A 174 1.60 -7.73 7.57
CA THR A 174 1.43 -8.86 8.51
C THR A 174 0.13 -8.77 9.33
N THR A 175 -0.59 -7.65 9.27
CA THR A 175 -1.81 -7.38 10.05
C THR A 175 -2.88 -6.66 9.22
N PRO A 176 -4.16 -7.05 9.32
CA PRO A 176 -5.28 -6.34 8.67
C PRO A 176 -5.29 -4.87 9.10
N SER A 177 -4.99 -3.95 8.19
CA SER A 177 -5.10 -2.51 8.47
C SER A 177 -5.36 -1.74 7.19
N LEU A 178 -6.22 -0.72 7.30
CA LEU A 178 -6.49 0.21 6.21
C LEU A 178 -5.43 1.30 6.21
N GLU A 179 -4.53 1.21 5.24
CA GLU A 179 -3.47 2.19 5.00
C GLU A 179 -3.84 3.19 3.90
N GLY A 180 -3.07 4.27 3.80
CA GLY A 180 -3.26 5.32 2.80
C GLY A 180 -4.13 6.46 3.33
N TYR A 181 -3.71 7.69 3.06
CA TYR A 181 -4.40 8.89 3.55
C TYR A 181 -5.84 8.96 3.01
N ALA A 182 -6.01 8.78 1.70
CA ALA A 182 -7.32 8.92 1.07
C ALA A 182 -8.32 7.85 1.51
N LEU A 183 -7.88 6.59 1.58
CA LEU A 183 -8.74 5.50 2.01
C LEU A 183 -9.19 5.69 3.45
N ARG A 184 -8.25 5.98 4.36
CA ARG A 184 -8.60 6.23 5.76
C ARG A 184 -9.58 7.39 5.93
N LYS A 185 -9.39 8.48 5.19
CA LYS A 185 -10.29 9.62 5.24
C LYS A 185 -11.70 9.25 4.75
N LEU A 186 -11.82 8.60 3.58
CA LEU A 186 -13.12 8.18 3.04
C LEU A 186 -13.85 7.22 3.98
N ILE A 187 -13.14 6.24 4.56
CA ILE A 187 -13.75 5.28 5.49
C ILE A 187 -14.15 5.95 6.81
N THR A 188 -13.36 6.90 7.32
CA THR A 188 -13.73 7.68 8.51
C THR A 188 -14.98 8.52 8.25
N ASP A 189 -15.03 9.19 7.10
CA ASP A 189 -16.13 10.10 6.74
C ASP A 189 -17.45 9.32 6.53
N ALA A 190 -17.40 8.05 6.09
CA ALA A 190 -18.58 7.24 5.78
C ALA A 190 -18.96 6.17 6.84
N GLY A 191 -18.02 5.73 7.68
CA GLY A 191 -18.23 4.66 8.66
C GLY A 191 -17.71 4.97 10.06
N GLY A 192 -17.18 6.18 10.30
CA GLY A 192 -16.62 6.59 11.58
C GLY A 192 -15.19 6.07 11.83
N VAL A 193 -14.60 6.50 12.95
CA VAL A 193 -13.21 6.14 13.30
C VAL A 193 -13.06 4.66 13.60
N ASP A 194 -14.10 4.02 14.14
CA ASP A 194 -14.08 2.59 14.50
C ASP A 194 -14.04 1.68 13.27
N ALA A 195 -14.59 2.12 12.14
CA ALA A 195 -14.47 1.41 10.86
C ALA A 195 -13.02 1.18 10.44
N LEU A 196 -12.08 2.06 10.84
CA LEU A 196 -10.66 1.89 10.53
C LEU A 196 -10.01 0.72 11.27
N ARG A 197 -10.61 0.26 12.38
CA ARG A 197 -10.11 -0.82 13.23
C ARG A 197 -10.91 -2.12 13.05
N SER A 198 -12.03 -2.05 12.33
CA SER A 198 -12.89 -3.19 12.08
C SER A 198 -12.28 -4.17 11.06
N VAL A 199 -12.19 -5.44 11.47
CA VAL A 199 -11.77 -6.54 10.60
C VAL A 199 -12.80 -6.80 9.50
N ASP A 200 -14.09 -6.62 9.82
CA ASP A 200 -15.21 -6.78 8.89
C ASP A 200 -15.11 -5.75 7.74
N VAL A 201 -14.86 -4.49 8.07
CA VAL A 201 -14.63 -3.43 7.08
C VAL A 201 -13.39 -3.73 6.23
N TYR A 202 -12.30 -4.18 6.85
CA TYR A 202 -11.10 -4.57 6.10
C TYR A 202 -11.37 -5.71 5.11
N ASN A 203 -12.10 -6.75 5.52
CA ASN A 203 -12.42 -7.91 4.69
C ASN A 203 -13.34 -7.52 3.53
N ALA A 204 -14.38 -6.73 3.78
CA ALA A 204 -15.28 -6.19 2.77
C ALA A 204 -14.53 -5.38 1.71
N LEU A 205 -13.68 -4.44 2.14
CA LEU A 205 -12.88 -3.61 1.24
C LEU A 205 -11.82 -4.41 0.50
N ARG A 206 -11.24 -5.43 1.12
CA ARG A 206 -10.29 -6.34 0.47
C ARG A 206 -10.94 -7.06 -0.71
N ALA A 207 -12.14 -7.62 -0.53
CA ALA A 207 -12.90 -8.23 -1.62
C ALA A 207 -13.23 -7.20 -2.71
N PHE A 208 -13.88 -6.10 -2.32
CA PHE A 208 -14.32 -5.02 -3.21
C PHE A 208 -13.18 -4.45 -4.07
N SER A 209 -11.99 -4.30 -3.49
CA SER A 209 -10.81 -3.77 -4.17
C SER A 209 -10.39 -4.56 -5.40
N HIS A 210 -10.79 -5.84 -5.49
CA HIS A 210 -10.40 -6.73 -6.58
C HIS A 210 -11.41 -6.75 -7.74
N TRP A 211 -12.61 -6.17 -7.58
CA TRP A 211 -13.66 -6.27 -8.60
C TRP A 211 -13.50 -5.29 -9.77
N CYS A 212 -12.85 -4.15 -9.53
CA CYS A 212 -12.62 -3.11 -10.53
C CYS A 212 -11.25 -3.20 -11.18
N SER A 213 -11.16 -2.86 -12.47
CA SER A 213 -9.89 -2.79 -13.21
C SER A 213 -8.95 -1.77 -12.59
N ILE A 214 -7.74 -2.20 -12.27
CA ILE A 214 -6.68 -1.28 -11.83
C ILE A 214 -6.21 -0.35 -12.96
N ARG A 215 -6.20 -0.85 -14.21
CA ARG A 215 -5.80 -0.05 -15.38
C ARG A 215 -6.80 1.06 -15.64
N GLY A 216 -8.09 0.75 -15.61
CA GLY A 216 -9.12 1.76 -15.75
C GLY A 216 -9.03 2.85 -14.66
N VAL A 217 -8.80 2.46 -13.41
CA VAL A 217 -8.57 3.45 -12.33
C VAL A 217 -7.31 4.28 -12.57
N PHE A 218 -6.21 3.67 -13.01
CA PHE A 218 -4.98 4.40 -13.34
C PHE A 218 -5.15 5.37 -14.52
N TYR A 219 -6.04 5.06 -15.45
CA TYR A 219 -6.46 5.97 -16.51
C TYR A 219 -7.22 7.17 -15.95
N ILE A 220 -8.19 6.95 -15.06
CA ILE A 220 -8.98 8.02 -14.42
C ILE A 220 -8.11 8.99 -13.62
N ILE A 221 -7.09 8.49 -12.90
CA ILE A 221 -6.18 9.36 -12.14
C ILE A 221 -5.06 9.97 -13.00
N GLY A 222 -5.01 9.65 -14.30
CA GLY A 222 -4.08 10.25 -15.26
C GLY A 222 -2.63 9.80 -15.15
N LEU A 223 -2.36 8.52 -14.81
CA LEU A 223 -0.97 8.03 -14.80
C LEU A 223 -0.41 7.91 -16.23
N PRO A 224 0.80 8.45 -16.50
CA PRO A 224 1.40 8.45 -17.83
C PRO A 224 1.92 7.06 -18.21
N ASN A 225 2.06 6.82 -19.52
CA ASN A 225 2.57 5.56 -20.10
C ASN A 225 1.80 4.31 -19.65
N LEU A 226 0.52 4.45 -19.29
CA LEU A 226 -0.33 3.31 -18.94
C LEU A 226 -0.61 2.43 -20.16
N LYS A 227 -0.40 1.12 -20.00
CA LYS A 227 -0.85 0.11 -20.95
C LYS A 227 -2.32 -0.17 -20.72
N ILE A 228 -3.19 0.40 -21.55
CA ILE A 228 -4.65 0.23 -21.51
C ILE A 228 -5.20 0.18 -22.93
N ASP A 229 -6.18 -0.67 -23.19
CA ASP A 229 -6.83 -0.79 -24.49
C ASP A 229 -7.96 0.25 -24.66
N PRO A 230 -8.29 0.64 -25.91
CA PRO A 230 -9.31 1.66 -26.16
C PRO A 230 -10.73 1.29 -25.68
N VAL A 231 -11.06 -0.01 -25.60
CA VAL A 231 -12.39 -0.45 -25.17
C VAL A 231 -12.56 -0.18 -23.68
N LEU A 232 -11.56 -0.54 -22.87
CA LEU A 232 -11.55 -0.27 -21.44
C LEU A 232 -11.54 1.24 -21.14
N MET A 233 -10.79 2.04 -21.90
CA MET A 233 -10.84 3.50 -21.79
C MET A 233 -12.28 4.02 -22.01
N LYS A 234 -12.95 3.56 -23.07
CA LYS A 234 -14.32 3.98 -23.39
C LYS A 234 -15.32 3.58 -22.28
N GLN A 235 -15.17 2.39 -21.70
CA GLN A 235 -15.98 1.93 -20.56
C GLN A 235 -15.79 2.82 -19.33
N PHE A 236 -14.55 3.24 -19.06
CA PHE A 236 -14.23 4.12 -17.94
C PHE A 236 -14.63 5.59 -18.17
N ASN A 237 -15.04 6.01 -19.37
CA ASN A 237 -15.58 7.37 -19.58
C ASN A 237 -16.83 7.65 -18.74
N SER A 238 -17.57 6.61 -18.34
CA SER A 238 -18.73 6.75 -17.45
C SER A 238 -18.36 6.59 -15.96
N PHE A 239 -17.10 6.37 -15.63
CA PHE A 239 -16.65 6.22 -14.25
C PHE A 239 -16.91 7.51 -13.46
N PRO A 240 -17.41 7.46 -12.21
CA PRO A 240 -17.74 8.67 -11.48
C PRO A 240 -16.53 9.57 -11.26
N VAL A 241 -16.75 10.88 -11.30
CA VAL A 241 -15.71 11.87 -11.00
C VAL A 241 -15.22 11.66 -9.57
N VAL A 242 -13.93 11.33 -9.44
CA VAL A 242 -13.26 11.13 -8.15
C VAL A 242 -12.78 12.48 -7.62
N PRO A 243 -12.94 12.79 -6.33
CA PRO A 243 -12.47 14.06 -5.78
C PRO A 243 -10.96 14.29 -6.01
N ASP A 244 -10.59 15.50 -6.41
CA ASP A 244 -9.21 15.90 -6.69
C ASP A 244 -8.21 15.53 -5.60
N TRP A 245 -8.61 15.65 -4.34
CA TRP A 245 -7.74 15.35 -3.21
C TRP A 245 -7.43 13.86 -3.10
N VAL A 246 -8.32 12.98 -3.56
CA VAL A 246 -8.08 11.52 -3.67
C VAL A 246 -7.10 11.27 -4.81
N ILE A 247 -7.30 11.89 -5.97
CA ILE A 247 -6.41 11.75 -7.14
C ILE A 247 -4.99 12.23 -6.76
N LYS A 248 -4.87 13.44 -6.20
CA LYS A 248 -3.60 14.03 -5.75
C LYS A 248 -2.88 13.17 -4.71
N SER A 249 -3.59 12.30 -3.98
CA SER A 249 -2.98 11.39 -3.01
C SER A 249 -2.06 10.33 -3.66
N VAL A 250 -2.19 10.09 -4.97
CA VAL A 250 -1.25 9.22 -5.71
C VAL A 250 0.18 9.76 -5.66
N HIS A 251 0.33 11.09 -5.66
CA HIS A 251 1.63 11.77 -5.59
C HIS A 251 2.12 11.98 -4.14
N ALA A 252 1.29 11.69 -3.13
CA ALA A 252 1.70 11.84 -1.73
C ALA A 252 2.76 10.80 -1.31
N ARG A 253 2.84 9.67 -2.02
CA ARG A 253 3.84 8.62 -1.79
C ARG A 253 4.32 8.05 -3.11
N TYR A 254 5.56 7.58 -3.09
CA TYR A 254 6.16 6.90 -4.22
C TYR A 254 5.54 5.50 -4.39
N PRO A 255 5.62 4.91 -5.60
CA PRO A 255 5.16 3.56 -5.83
C PRO A 255 5.92 2.53 -4.97
N ALA A 256 5.32 1.34 -4.84
CA ALA A 256 5.93 0.18 -4.21
C ALA A 256 7.37 -0.07 -4.73
N GLY A 257 8.27 -0.49 -3.84
CA GLY A 257 9.70 -0.66 -4.13
C GLY A 257 10.56 0.61 -4.11
N CYS A 258 9.97 1.81 -4.13
CA CYS A 258 10.72 3.07 -4.18
C CYS A 258 10.97 3.72 -2.81
N SER A 259 10.49 3.09 -1.72
CA SER A 259 10.40 3.72 -0.40
C SER A 259 11.74 4.15 0.21
N ARG A 260 12.86 3.47 -0.10
CA ARG A 260 14.20 3.88 0.35
C ARG A 260 14.64 5.18 -0.33
N VAL A 261 14.53 5.25 -1.65
CA VAL A 261 14.92 6.43 -2.44
C VAL A 261 14.04 7.63 -2.09
N ALA A 262 12.73 7.42 -1.91
CA ALA A 262 11.82 8.46 -1.44
C ALA A 262 12.23 9.04 -0.06
N LEU A 263 12.66 8.17 0.86
CA LEU A 263 13.15 8.60 2.18
C LEU A 263 14.46 9.39 2.07
N ILE A 264 15.40 8.93 1.23
CA ILE A 264 16.66 9.63 0.96
C ILE A 264 16.36 11.04 0.43
N LYS A 265 15.49 11.19 -0.58
CA LYS A 265 15.06 12.50 -1.09
C LYS A 265 14.49 13.40 0.01
N LYS A 266 13.58 12.87 0.84
CA LYS A 266 12.98 13.65 1.95
C LYS A 266 14.04 14.19 2.90
N VAL A 267 15.02 13.38 3.28
CA VAL A 267 16.10 13.82 4.16
C VAL A 267 17.03 14.81 3.45
N LEU A 268 17.37 14.57 2.18
CA LEU A 268 18.20 15.48 1.39
C LEU A 268 17.57 16.85 1.25
N ILE A 269 16.28 16.94 0.93
CA ILE A 269 15.55 18.22 0.85
C ILE A 269 15.55 18.92 2.20
N LEU A 270 15.25 18.18 3.28
CA LEU A 270 15.24 18.74 4.63
C LEU A 270 16.61 19.31 5.01
N LEU A 271 17.69 18.58 4.74
CA LEU A 271 19.04 19.04 5.03
C LEU A 271 19.45 20.19 4.10
N GLY A 272 19.16 20.09 2.80
CA GLY A 272 19.50 21.10 1.80
C GLY A 272 18.89 22.46 2.08
N ASN A 273 17.69 22.49 2.67
CA ASN A 273 17.01 23.71 3.12
C ASN A 273 17.47 24.21 4.51
N SER A 274 18.46 23.56 5.13
CA SER A 274 19.01 23.95 6.43
C SER A 274 20.43 24.51 6.30
N LEU A 275 20.88 25.26 7.32
CA LEU A 275 22.28 25.64 7.51
C LEU A 275 23.25 24.48 7.27
N TYR A 276 22.94 23.30 7.79
CA TYR A 276 23.82 22.12 7.72
C TYR A 276 23.95 21.58 6.31
N GLY A 277 22.95 21.75 5.44
CA GLY A 277 23.03 21.36 4.04
C GLY A 277 24.18 22.03 3.30
N ARG A 278 24.54 23.26 3.70
CA ARG A 278 25.63 24.05 3.12
C ARG A 278 26.99 23.77 3.77
N LEU A 279 27.01 23.14 4.94
CA LEU A 279 28.24 22.87 5.72
C LEU A 279 28.65 21.40 5.71
N ILE A 280 27.80 20.51 5.18
CA ILE A 280 28.05 19.07 5.09
C ILE A 280 28.09 18.67 3.62
N ALA A 281 29.21 18.05 3.21
CA ALA A 281 29.36 17.46 1.90
C ALA A 281 28.92 15.98 1.91
N ALA A 282 28.30 15.53 0.82
CA ALA A 282 28.02 14.10 0.64
C ALA A 282 29.34 13.34 0.40
N PRO A 283 29.61 12.22 1.10
CA PRO A 283 30.84 11.48 0.92
C PRO A 283 30.84 10.74 -0.41
N HIS A 284 31.97 10.69 -1.12
CA HIS A 284 32.11 9.86 -2.33
C HIS A 284 31.94 8.36 -1.96
N PRO A 285 31.20 7.54 -2.74
CA PRO A 285 30.59 7.79 -4.06
C PRO A 285 29.14 8.29 -4.05
N LEU A 286 28.64 8.82 -2.94
CA LEU A 286 27.26 9.30 -2.83
C LEU A 286 27.08 10.60 -3.63
N ASN A 287 26.15 10.58 -4.60
CA ASN A 287 25.83 11.73 -5.44
C ASN A 287 24.35 12.11 -5.27
N ALA A 288 24.10 13.26 -4.64
CA ALA A 288 22.74 13.71 -4.33
C ALA A 288 21.97 14.06 -5.61
N GLY A 289 22.62 14.70 -6.58
CA GLY A 289 22.02 15.05 -7.88
C GLY A 289 21.51 13.81 -8.64
N SER A 290 22.27 12.72 -8.66
CA SER A 290 21.83 11.45 -9.28
C SER A 290 20.58 10.86 -8.61
N VAL A 291 20.50 10.93 -7.28
CA VAL A 291 19.33 10.44 -6.53
C VAL A 291 18.12 11.34 -6.77
N LEU A 292 18.29 12.65 -6.74
CA LEU A 292 17.21 13.61 -6.98
C LEU A 292 16.69 13.52 -8.42
N LYS A 293 17.57 13.33 -9.40
CA LYS A 293 17.19 13.06 -10.78
C LYS A 293 16.40 11.76 -10.91
N LEU A 294 16.82 10.69 -10.23
CA LEU A 294 16.07 9.43 -10.19
C LEU A 294 14.67 9.64 -9.59
N CYS A 295 14.58 10.39 -8.51
CA CYS A 295 13.30 10.76 -7.90
C CYS A 295 12.39 11.54 -8.85
N ALA A 296 12.91 12.55 -9.56
CA ALA A 296 12.16 13.31 -10.55
C ALA A 296 11.64 12.41 -11.68
N ASN A 297 12.46 11.45 -12.13
CA ASN A 297 12.05 10.46 -13.12
C ASN A 297 10.92 9.56 -12.60
N ILE A 298 11.00 9.11 -11.34
CA ILE A 298 9.92 8.33 -10.70
C ILE A 298 8.64 9.16 -10.61
N GLU A 299 8.72 10.43 -10.24
CA GLU A 299 7.55 11.32 -10.13
C GLU A 299 6.88 11.58 -11.48
N THR A 300 7.68 11.65 -12.54
CA THR A 300 7.21 11.88 -13.92
C THR A 300 6.61 10.61 -14.53
N ASP A 301 7.12 9.42 -14.20
CA ASP A 301 6.70 8.15 -14.79
C ASP A 301 6.67 7.01 -13.76
N PRO A 302 5.77 7.06 -12.77
CA PRO A 302 5.86 6.20 -11.59
C PRO A 302 5.52 4.73 -11.90
N LEU A 303 4.74 4.45 -12.96
CA LEU A 303 4.41 3.08 -13.38
C LEU A 303 5.66 2.28 -13.77
N THR A 304 6.63 2.93 -14.42
CA THR A 304 7.87 2.30 -14.90
C THR A 304 8.78 1.83 -13.75
N TYR A 305 8.67 2.42 -12.56
CA TYR A 305 9.53 2.12 -11.41
C TYR A 305 8.84 1.29 -10.32
N ARG A 306 7.55 0.99 -10.50
CA ARG A 306 6.78 0.24 -9.52
C ARG A 306 7.25 -1.21 -9.45
N LEU A 307 7.63 -1.66 -8.26
CA LEU A 307 7.92 -3.07 -8.01
C LEU A 307 6.66 -3.90 -8.20
N CYS A 308 6.75 -4.89 -9.08
CA CYS A 308 5.66 -5.78 -9.44
C CYS A 308 5.92 -7.18 -8.85
N ALA A 309 4.94 -7.75 -8.14
CA ALA A 309 5.06 -9.09 -7.57
C ALA A 309 4.97 -10.21 -8.63
N SER A 310 4.45 -9.91 -9.83
CA SER A 310 4.34 -10.84 -10.95
C SER A 310 4.74 -10.15 -12.27
N PRO A 311 5.44 -10.83 -13.19
CA PRO A 311 5.77 -10.31 -14.52
C PRO A 311 4.55 -9.83 -15.33
N ASN A 312 3.39 -10.47 -15.11
CA ASN A 312 2.13 -10.12 -15.80
C ASN A 312 1.45 -8.85 -15.25
N SER A 313 2.01 -8.24 -14.19
CA SER A 313 1.47 -7.02 -13.57
C SER A 313 2.19 -5.73 -14.01
N ASN A 314 2.95 -5.77 -15.10
CA ASN A 314 3.48 -4.55 -15.71
C ASN A 314 2.35 -3.78 -16.41
N TYR A 315 1.92 -2.69 -15.77
CA TYR A 315 0.90 -1.78 -16.30
C TYR A 315 1.50 -0.65 -17.14
N SER A 316 2.82 -0.57 -17.31
CA SER A 316 3.47 0.43 -18.15
C SER A 316 3.62 -0.07 -19.59
N THR A 317 3.52 0.85 -20.56
CA THR A 317 3.96 0.62 -21.95
C THR A 317 5.49 0.57 -22.06
N ARG A 318 6.21 0.99 -21.01
CA ARG A 318 7.67 0.97 -20.92
C ARG A 318 8.16 -0.25 -20.12
N ALA A 319 9.43 -0.60 -20.36
CA ALA A 319 10.10 -1.65 -19.61
C ALA A 319 10.32 -1.22 -18.15
N HIS A 320 10.04 -2.11 -17.21
CA HIS A 320 10.24 -1.86 -15.78
C HIS A 320 11.71 -1.52 -15.47
N ILE A 321 11.92 -0.48 -14.65
CA ILE A 321 13.23 -0.04 -14.18
C ILE A 321 13.38 -0.37 -12.69
N ASP A 322 14.33 -1.25 -12.40
CA ASP A 322 14.70 -1.60 -11.03
C ASP A 322 15.45 -0.43 -10.35
N VAL A 323 14.79 0.19 -9.37
CA VAL A 323 15.32 1.31 -8.58
C VAL A 323 16.60 0.92 -7.83
N SER A 324 16.74 -0.34 -7.40
CA SER A 324 17.94 -0.79 -6.68
C SER A 324 19.19 -0.75 -7.55
N LYS A 325 19.04 -1.02 -8.85
CA LYS A 325 20.12 -0.92 -9.85
C LYS A 325 20.46 0.53 -10.20
N LYS A 326 19.46 1.43 -10.17
CA LYS A 326 19.67 2.87 -10.42
C LYS A 326 20.19 3.63 -9.20
N CYS A 327 20.03 3.08 -7.99
CA CYS A 327 20.54 3.65 -6.75
C CYS A 327 21.27 2.57 -5.90
N PRO A 328 22.40 2.02 -6.39
CA PRO A 328 23.08 0.89 -5.74
C PRO A 328 23.63 1.23 -4.35
N HIS A 329 23.86 2.50 -4.05
CA HIS A 329 24.35 2.98 -2.76
C HIS A 329 23.24 3.41 -1.80
N SER A 330 21.99 2.96 -1.99
CA SER A 330 20.87 3.37 -1.12
C SER A 330 21.11 3.09 0.37
N SER A 331 21.78 1.98 0.71
CA SER A 331 22.08 1.64 2.11
C SER A 331 23.12 2.58 2.72
N LYS A 332 24.19 2.87 1.98
CA LYS A 332 25.22 3.86 2.39
C LYS A 332 24.63 5.26 2.55
N TRP A 333 23.70 5.64 1.67
CA TRP A 333 22.92 6.87 1.82
C TRP A 333 22.15 6.91 3.14
N LEU A 334 21.39 5.85 3.44
CA LEU A 334 20.62 5.79 4.68
C LEU A 334 21.54 5.79 5.91
N GLU A 335 22.68 5.11 5.89
CA GLU A 335 23.69 5.16 6.96
C GLU A 335 24.19 6.58 7.21
N PHE A 336 24.69 7.23 6.15
CA PHE A 336 25.21 8.60 6.22
C PHE A 336 24.16 9.59 6.72
N LEU A 337 22.96 9.57 6.11
CA LEU A 337 21.88 10.49 6.47
C LEU A 337 21.34 10.24 7.88
N SER A 338 21.31 8.99 8.32
CA SER A 338 20.93 8.66 9.70
C SER A 338 21.95 9.23 10.71
N ALA A 339 23.24 9.10 10.42
CA ALA A 339 24.31 9.66 11.24
C ALA A 339 24.21 11.19 11.33
N VAL A 340 24.01 11.87 10.20
CA VAL A 340 23.86 13.32 10.14
C VAL A 340 22.62 13.80 10.92
N LEU A 341 21.45 13.20 10.66
CA LEU A 341 20.20 13.57 11.36
C LEU A 341 20.30 13.40 12.88
N HIS A 342 20.86 12.28 13.34
CA HIS A 342 21.01 12.03 14.76
C HIS A 342 22.01 12.98 15.44
N ALA A 343 23.09 13.36 14.75
CA ALA A 343 24.08 14.28 15.28
C ALA A 343 23.55 15.72 15.38
N ILE A 344 22.71 16.17 14.43
CA ILE A 344 22.09 17.49 14.44
C ILE A 344 20.96 17.57 15.47
N GLY A 345 20.14 16.52 15.55
CA GLY A 345 18.94 16.52 16.40
C GLY A 345 17.93 17.59 15.96
N THR A 346 17.48 18.42 16.91
CA THR A 346 16.54 19.52 16.67
C THR A 346 17.21 20.89 16.53
N HIS A 347 18.54 20.94 16.54
CA HIS A 347 19.25 22.21 16.51
C HIS A 347 19.12 22.88 15.13
N ARG A 348 18.51 24.07 15.06
CA ARG A 348 18.25 24.81 13.80
C ARG A 348 17.61 23.96 12.70
N MET A 349 16.88 22.93 13.09
CA MET A 349 16.09 22.10 12.21
C MET A 349 14.69 21.96 12.80
N PRO A 350 13.64 21.96 11.97
CA PRO A 350 12.30 21.71 12.46
C PRO A 350 12.24 20.33 13.12
N GLU A 351 11.33 20.17 14.08
CA GLU A 351 11.05 18.85 14.63
C GLU A 351 10.67 17.91 13.48
N ASN A 352 11.52 16.93 13.22
CA ASN A 352 11.31 15.99 12.13
C ASN A 352 10.99 14.60 12.70
N LYS A 353 9.86 14.04 12.27
CA LYS A 353 9.47 12.67 12.59
C LYS A 353 10.23 11.64 11.74
N LEU A 354 11.21 12.04 10.93
CA LEU A 354 11.93 11.15 10.02
C LEU A 354 12.74 10.09 10.78
N THR A 355 13.29 10.45 11.93
CA THR A 355 14.02 9.53 12.83
C THR A 355 13.13 8.42 13.41
N THR A 356 11.80 8.56 13.34
CA THR A 356 10.86 7.49 13.75
C THR A 356 10.78 6.35 12.72
N SER A 357 11.09 6.62 11.45
CA SER A 357 11.09 5.61 10.38
C SER A 357 11.94 4.39 10.75
N ASN A 358 11.46 3.19 10.44
CA ASN A 358 12.21 1.94 10.60
C ASN A 358 13.40 1.81 9.63
N LYS A 359 13.43 2.62 8.56
CA LYS A 359 14.52 2.64 7.57
C LYS A 359 15.66 3.59 7.94
N ILE A 360 15.45 4.50 8.91
CA ILE A 360 16.52 5.33 9.49
C ILE A 360 17.20 4.53 10.60
N LEU A 361 18.53 4.43 10.54
CA LEU A 361 19.30 3.74 11.56
C LEU A 361 19.27 4.50 12.87
N LYS A 362 18.89 3.82 13.94
CA LYS A 362 18.78 4.40 15.28
C LYS A 362 20.15 4.77 15.85
N LEU A 363 20.16 5.75 16.76
CA LEU A 363 21.37 6.29 17.41
C LEU A 363 22.44 5.24 17.81
N PRO A 364 22.10 4.09 18.46
CA PRO A 364 23.10 3.11 18.84
C PRO A 364 23.91 2.55 17.66
N LYS A 365 23.30 2.46 16.47
CA LYS A 365 23.94 1.97 15.25
C LYS A 365 24.84 3.02 14.59
N VAL A 366 24.57 4.32 14.80
CA VAL A 366 25.28 5.40 14.09
C VAL A 366 26.28 6.17 14.95
N LYS A 367 26.19 6.11 16.29
CA LYS A 367 27.05 6.90 17.20
C LYS A 367 28.56 6.65 17.01
N GLY A 368 28.94 5.47 16.52
CA GLY A 368 30.33 5.10 16.25
C GLY A 368 30.84 5.58 14.89
N MET A 369 29.96 5.97 13.97
CA MET A 369 30.30 6.32 12.59
C MET A 369 31.06 7.65 12.52
N LYS A 370 32.04 7.73 11.61
CA LYS A 370 32.81 8.96 11.37
C LYS A 370 31.90 10.16 11.06
N ALA A 371 30.93 9.97 10.15
CA ALA A 371 29.98 11.02 9.78
C ALA A 371 29.18 11.57 10.98
N TYR A 372 28.83 10.73 11.95
CA TYR A 372 28.15 11.18 13.18
C TYR A 372 29.08 12.07 14.02
N LYS A 373 30.31 11.61 14.27
CA LYS A 373 31.31 12.34 15.06
C LYS A 373 31.66 13.69 14.42
N ASP A 374 31.99 13.68 13.13
CA ASP A 374 32.32 14.88 12.34
C ASP A 374 31.13 15.89 12.38
N THR A 375 29.89 15.39 12.32
CA THR A 375 28.69 16.25 12.40
C THR A 375 28.46 16.79 13.83
N CYS A 376 28.71 16.00 14.88
CA CYS A 376 28.66 16.51 16.26
C CYS A 376 29.70 17.60 16.51
N ASP A 377 30.92 17.45 15.98
CA ASP A 377 31.96 18.47 16.02
C ASP A 377 31.49 19.75 15.30
N LEU A 378 30.89 19.60 14.11
CA LEU A 378 30.30 20.71 13.37
C LEU A 378 29.21 21.44 14.17
N VAL A 379 28.25 20.71 14.75
CA VAL A 379 27.18 21.27 15.58
C VAL A 379 27.77 22.03 16.78
N ARG A 380 28.81 21.49 17.42
CA ARG A 380 29.51 22.17 18.53
C ARG A 380 30.15 23.49 18.08
N ARG A 381 30.78 23.51 16.90
CA ARG A 381 31.35 24.74 16.31
C ARG A 381 30.27 25.78 15.97
N VAL A 382 29.16 25.37 15.37
CA VAL A 382 28.01 26.25 15.11
C VAL A 382 27.51 26.89 16.41
N ARG A 383 27.29 26.09 17.46
CA ARG A 383 26.88 26.60 18.79
C ARG A 383 27.91 27.51 19.44
N ALA A 384 29.19 27.35 19.13
CA ALA A 384 30.23 28.26 19.60
C ALA A 384 30.13 29.61 18.90
N VAL A 385 29.93 29.63 17.57
CA VAL A 385 29.71 30.86 16.80
C VAL A 385 28.49 31.63 17.32
N GLU A 386 27.38 30.95 17.58
CA GLU A 386 26.17 31.57 18.13
C GLU A 386 26.38 32.16 19.53
N ARG A 387 27.17 31.48 20.37
CA ARG A 387 27.51 31.97 21.71
C ARG A 387 28.40 33.22 21.63
N SER A 388 29.38 33.22 20.73
CA SER A 388 30.32 34.34 20.56
C SER A 388 29.73 35.58 19.88
N ASN A 389 28.67 35.42 19.07
CA ASN A 389 28.08 36.50 18.27
C ASN A 389 26.63 36.85 18.67
N GLY A 390 26.15 36.31 19.80
CA GLY A 390 24.78 36.47 20.28
C GLY A 390 23.77 35.55 19.58
N ARG A 391 22.71 35.13 20.28
CA ARG A 391 21.75 34.09 19.81
C ARG A 391 20.98 34.42 18.51
N LYS A 392 21.12 35.62 17.94
CA LYS A 392 20.40 36.09 16.74
C LYS A 392 21.21 36.02 15.43
N VAL A 393 22.31 35.27 15.38
CA VAL A 393 23.08 35.11 14.13
C VAL A 393 22.24 34.39 13.07
N SER A 394 22.15 34.97 11.87
CA SER A 394 21.50 34.35 10.72
C SER A 394 22.34 33.19 10.16
N ASP A 395 21.70 32.26 9.43
CA ASP A 395 22.39 31.12 8.83
C ASP A 395 23.51 31.56 7.87
N ASN A 396 23.29 32.61 7.06
CA ASN A 396 24.28 33.14 6.14
C ASN A 396 25.52 33.71 6.86
N GLN A 397 25.32 34.39 8.00
CA GLN A 397 26.42 34.88 8.81
C GLN A 397 27.23 33.73 9.41
N ILE A 398 26.56 32.69 9.94
CA ILE A 398 27.25 31.50 10.46
C ILE A 398 28.09 30.86 9.36
N ILE A 399 27.53 30.67 8.16
CA ILE A 399 28.25 30.09 7.02
C ILE A 399 29.47 30.92 6.67
N SER A 400 29.33 32.26 6.59
CA SER A 400 30.45 33.15 6.32
C SER A 400 31.56 33.05 7.36
N ILE A 401 31.22 33.02 8.65
CA ILE A 401 32.18 32.88 9.76
C ILE A 401 32.88 31.52 9.71
N MET A 402 32.17 30.47 9.28
CA MET A 402 32.68 29.12 9.19
C MET A 402 33.50 28.83 7.92
N GLY A 403 33.82 29.86 7.13
CA GLY A 403 34.66 29.75 5.93
C GLY A 403 33.89 29.52 4.62
N GLY A 404 32.57 29.76 4.62
CA GLY A 404 31.71 29.63 3.45
C GLY A 404 31.08 28.25 3.30
N GLU A 405 30.38 28.08 2.17
CA GLU A 405 29.77 26.81 1.80
C GLU A 405 30.82 25.78 1.37
N VAL A 406 30.69 24.54 1.84
CA VAL A 406 31.63 23.47 1.48
C VAL A 406 31.42 23.02 0.04
N LYS A 407 32.50 22.67 -0.66
CA LYS A 407 32.40 22.11 -2.01
C LYS A 407 31.59 20.81 -2.01
N ASN A 408 30.68 20.65 -2.97
CA ASN A 408 29.75 19.52 -3.06
C ASN A 408 28.87 19.37 -1.80
N SER A 409 28.42 20.49 -1.24
CA SER A 409 27.46 20.54 -0.14
C SER A 409 26.17 19.80 -0.54
N ILE A 410 25.42 19.30 0.44
CA ILE A 410 24.08 18.73 0.19
C ILE A 410 23.16 19.77 -0.46
N ALA A 411 23.24 21.03 -0.04
CA ALA A 411 22.41 22.12 -0.55
C ALA A 411 22.66 22.42 -2.05
N SER A 412 23.92 22.32 -2.51
CA SER A 412 24.29 22.57 -3.90
C SER A 412 23.56 21.68 -4.92
N HIS A 413 23.04 20.54 -4.48
CA HIS A 413 22.30 19.59 -5.32
C HIS A 413 20.78 19.70 -5.17
N VAL A 414 20.27 20.39 -4.16
CA VAL A 414 18.83 20.49 -3.84
C VAL A 414 18.22 21.78 -4.39
N LEU A 415 19.03 22.84 -4.49
CA LEU A 415 18.61 24.17 -4.94
C LEU A 415 18.76 24.37 -6.47
N THR A 416 19.10 23.31 -7.19
CA THR A 416 19.14 23.24 -8.67
C THR A 416 18.06 22.30 -9.15
#